data_AF-A0A7W6RKC8-F1
#
_entry.id   AF-A0A7W6RKC8-F1
#
_cell.length_a   1.000
_cell.length_b   1.000
_cell.length_c   1.000
_cell.angle_alpha   90.00
_cell.angle_beta   90.00
_cell.angle_gamma   90.00
#
_symmetry.space_group_name_H-M   'P 1'
#
loop_
_entity.id
_entity.type
_entity.pdbx_description
1 polymer ?
#
loop_
_entity_poly.entity_id
_entity_poly.type
_entity_poly.pdbx_seq_one_letter_code
_entity_poly.pdbx_strand_id
1 'polypeptide(L)' 'MLDTPFHPRDLPLFSEDLDVISGVLDVVCKARGLSRNTPEALHLGALIIQLYRQGAKDSTKLAALAKAYF' A
#
# COMPACT_ATOMS: atom_id res chain seq x y z
N MET A 1 3.53 5.86 -32.57
CA MET A 1 3.20 6.38 -31.23
C MET A 1 2.73 5.20 -30.40
N LEU A 2 3.07 5.13 -29.12
CA LEU A 2 2.52 4.10 -28.23
C LEU A 2 1.09 4.50 -27.87
N ASP A 3 0.10 3.93 -28.56
CA ASP A 3 -1.34 4.10 -28.28
C ASP A 3 -1.79 3.18 -27.13
N THR A 4 -1.03 3.15 -26.03
CA THR A 4 -1.40 2.34 -24.87
C THR A 4 -2.10 3.23 -23.84
N PRO A 5 -3.37 2.98 -23.49
CA PRO A 5 -4.02 3.74 -22.43
C PRO A 5 -3.27 3.48 -21.13
N PHE A 6 -2.57 4.50 -20.62
CA PHE A 6 -1.94 4.44 -19.31
C PHE A 6 -3.02 4.20 -18.27
N HIS A 7 -3.02 3.04 -17.61
CA HIS A 7 -3.93 2.82 -16.50
C HIS A 7 -3.43 3.58 -15.27
N PRO A 8 -4.32 4.02 -14.37
CA PRO A 8 -3.92 4.67 -13.11
C PRO A 8 -2.92 3.86 -12.26
N ARG A 9 -2.89 2.53 -12.43
CA ARG A 9 -1.92 1.62 -11.81
C ARG A 9 -0.52 1.68 -12.42
N ASP A 10 -0.39 2.22 -13.64
CA ASP A 10 0.86 2.35 -14.39
C ASP A 10 1.55 3.68 -14.08
N LEU A 11 0.85 4.60 -13.41
CA LEU A 11 1.45 5.82 -12.89
C LEU A 11 2.44 5.50 -11.76
N PRO A 12 3.53 6.27 -11.65
CA PRO A 12 4.44 6.16 -10.52
C PRO A 12 3.72 6.50 -9.21
N LEU A 13 4.28 6.05 -8.09
CA LEU A 13 3.88 6.56 -6.79
C LEU A 13 4.51 7.93 -6.58
N PHE A 14 3.69 8.91 -6.27
CA PHE A 14 4.10 10.25 -5.87
C PHE A 14 4.34 10.30 -4.35
N SER A 15 4.97 11.37 -3.86
CA SER A 15 5.28 11.52 -2.43
C SER A 15 4.03 11.42 -1.55
N GLU A 16 2.92 12.02 -1.98
CA GLU A 16 1.61 11.95 -1.29
C GLU A 16 1.06 10.52 -1.21
N ASP A 17 1.29 9.69 -2.24
CA ASP A 17 0.92 8.28 -2.21
C ASP A 17 1.75 7.53 -1.15
N LEU A 18 3.04 7.86 -1.04
CA LEU A 18 3.95 7.23 -0.08
C LEU A 18 3.60 7.59 1.36
N ASP A 19 3.12 8.80 1.62
CA ASP A 19 2.64 9.22 2.95
C ASP A 19 1.44 8.37 3.39
N VAL A 20 0.47 8.16 2.50
CA VAL A 20 -0.69 7.29 2.75
C VAL A 20 -0.25 5.85 3.00
N ILE A 21 0.58 5.30 2.11
CA ILE A 21 1.05 3.92 2.19
C ILE A 21 1.85 3.68 3.48
N SER A 22 2.75 4.60 3.84
CA SER A 22 3.57 4.50 5.05
C SER A 22 2.71 4.59 6.31
N GLY A 23 1.73 5.51 6.35
CA GLY A 23 0.80 5.61 7.47
C GLY A 23 -0.07 4.37 7.65
N VAL A 24 -0.52 3.75 6.56
CA VAL A 24 -1.25 2.47 6.64
C VAL A 24 -0.36 1.34 7.15
N LEU A 25 0.88 1.26 6.67
CA LEU A 25 1.85 0.27 7.17
C LEU A 25 2.07 0.43 8.68
N ASP A 26 2.23 1.65 9.19
CA ASP A 26 2.35 1.91 10.63
C ASP A 26 1.16 1.40 11.43
N VAL A 27 -0.05 1.73 10.97
CA VAL A 27 -1.29 1.33 11.65
C VAL A 27 -1.41 -0.19 11.69
N VAL A 28 -1.12 -0.88 10.58
CA VAL A 28 -1.27 -2.34 10.51
C VAL A 28 -0.16 -3.05 11.29
N CYS A 29 1.09 -2.58 11.20
CA CYS A 29 2.21 -3.10 12.00
C CYS A 29 1.94 -2.95 13.50
N LYS A 30 1.49 -1.76 13.94
CA LYS A 30 1.15 -1.51 15.35
C LYS A 30 0.02 -2.42 15.82
N ALA A 31 -1.02 -2.61 15.01
CA ALA A 31 -2.14 -3.49 15.35
C ALA A 31 -1.73 -4.96 15.48
N ARG A 32 -0.65 -5.38 14.81
CA ARG A 32 -0.13 -6.75 14.82
C ARG A 32 1.10 -6.95 15.71
N GLY A 33 1.59 -5.91 16.39
CA GLY A 33 2.81 -5.98 17.20
C GLY A 33 4.08 -6.21 16.38
N LEU A 34 4.08 -5.82 15.09
CA LEU A 34 5.22 -5.98 14.20
C LEU A 34 6.11 -4.73 14.22
N SER A 35 7.43 -4.95 14.17
CA SER A 35 8.39 -3.87 13.93
C SER A 35 8.52 -3.61 12.42
N ARG A 36 8.74 -2.35 12.02
CA ARG A 36 8.81 -1.95 10.60
C ARG A 36 9.95 -2.60 9.81
N ASN A 37 10.99 -3.07 10.50
CA ASN A 37 12.20 -3.59 9.86
C ASN A 37 12.23 -5.13 9.79
N THR A 38 11.10 -5.80 10.02
CA THR A 38 11.04 -7.25 9.88
C THR A 38 10.66 -7.66 8.46
N PRO A 39 11.05 -8.88 8.01
CA PRO A 39 10.62 -9.41 6.72
C PRO A 39 9.10 -9.39 6.52
N GLU A 40 8.34 -9.63 7.60
CA GLU A 40 6.87 -9.58 7.60
C GLU A 40 6.36 -8.17 7.29
N ALA A 41 6.93 -7.13 7.91
CA ALA A 41 6.55 -5.75 7.64
C ALA A 41 6.91 -5.32 6.20
N LEU A 42 8.02 -5.82 5.66
CA LEU A 42 8.39 -5.59 4.25
C LEU A 42 7.37 -6.23 3.30
N HIS A 43 6.94 -7.47 3.60
CA HIS A 43 5.93 -8.16 2.80
C HIS A 43 4.57 -7.46 2.86
N LEU A 44 4.17 -7.01 4.04
CA LEU A 44 2.97 -6.19 4.24
C LEU A 44 3.05 -4.87 3.46
N GLY A 45 4.20 -4.20 3.46
CA GLY A 45 4.41 -2.99 2.66
C GLY A 45 4.22 -3.22 1.15
N ALA A 46 4.74 -4.34 0.63
CA ALA A 46 4.55 -4.72 -0.77
C ALA A 46 3.06 -4.97 -1.09
N LEU A 47 2.33 -5.66 -0.21
CA LEU A 47 0.89 -5.88 -0.36
C LEU A 47 0.11 -4.57 -0.37
N ILE A 48 0.42 -3.64 0.55
CA ILE A 48 -0.24 -2.32 0.63
C ILE A 48 -0.03 -1.54 -0.66
N ILE A 49 1.20 -1.53 -1.21
CA ILE A 49 1.49 -0.88 -2.50
C ILE A 49 0.65 -1.49 -3.63
N GLN A 50 0.54 -2.82 -3.68
CA GLN A 50 -0.24 -3.51 -4.71
C GLN A 50 -1.72 -3.14 -4.63
N LEU A 51 -2.31 -3.17 -3.43
CA LEU A 51 -3.70 -2.78 -3.20
C LEU A 51 -3.96 -1.31 -3.55
N TYR A 52 -3.01 -0.43 -3.20
CA TYR A 52 -3.08 0.99 -3.54
C TYR A 52 -3.10 1.24 -5.05
N ARG A 53 -2.23 0.54 -5.80
CA ARG A 53 -2.17 0.61 -7.27
C ARG A 53 -3.44 0.04 -7.93
N GLN A 54 -4.15 -0.87 -7.27
CA GLN A 54 -5.44 -1.38 -7.73
C GLN A 54 -6.61 -0.40 -7.50
N GLY A 55 -6.36 0.75 -6.84
CA GLY A 55 -7.34 1.81 -6.65
C GLY A 55 -7.84 1.97 -5.21
N ALA A 56 -7.31 1.22 -4.24
CA ALA A 56 -7.62 1.42 -2.82
C ALA A 56 -6.86 2.64 -2.27
N LYS A 57 -7.28 3.85 -2.68
CA LYS A 57 -6.62 5.12 -2.33
C LYS A 57 -6.96 5.65 -0.92
N ASP A 58 -8.11 5.24 -0.37
CA ASP A 58 -8.51 5.59 1.00
C ASP A 58 -7.71 4.78 2.03
N SER A 59 -7.11 5.46 3.00
CA SER A 59 -6.23 4.85 4.00
C SER A 59 -6.94 3.85 4.90
N THR A 60 -8.20 4.11 5.27
CA THR A 60 -8.99 3.24 6.14
C THR A 60 -9.34 1.95 5.41
N LYS A 61 -9.82 2.06 4.17
CA LYS A 61 -10.12 0.93 3.29
C LYS A 61 -8.86 0.12 2.99
N LEU A 62 -7.76 0.79 2.70
CA LEU A 62 -6.47 0.14 2.42
C LEU A 62 -5.97 -0.65 3.63
N ALA A 63 -6.06 -0.09 4.84
CA ALA A 63 -5.71 -0.78 6.07
C ALA A 63 -6.61 -1.99 6.34
N ALA A 64 -7.92 -1.88 6.06
CA ALA A 64 -8.86 -2.98 6.21
C ALA A 64 -8.53 -4.14 5.24
N LEU A 65 -8.25 -3.82 3.98
CA LEU A 65 -7.84 -4.81 2.97
C LEU A 65 -6.50 -5.46 3.34
N ALA A 66 -5.49 -4.67 3.73
CA ALA A 66 -4.20 -5.20 4.14
C ALA A 66 -4.33 -6.14 5.35
N LYS A 67 -5.21 -5.83 6.31
CA LYS A 67 -5.50 -6.74 7.43
C LYS A 67 -6.23 -8.02 7.04
N ALA A 68 -6.99 -8.01 5.94
CA ALA A 68 -7.75 -9.16 5.48
C ALA A 68 -6.92 -10.13 4.62
N TYR A 69 -5.91 -9.62 3.90
CA TYR A 69 -5.11 -10.38 2.94
C TYR A 69 -3.67 -10.69 3.42
N PHE A 70 -3.28 -10.20 4.59
CA PHE A 70 -2.01 -10.52 5.28
C PHE A 70 -2.30 -11.28 6.57
#